data_AF-A0AA35SXE5-F1
#
_entry.id   AF-A0AA35SXE5-F1
#
_cell.length_a   1.000
_cell.length_b   1.000
_cell.length_c   1.000
_cell.angle_alpha   90.00
_cell.angle_beta   90.00
_cell.angle_gamma   90.00
#
_symmetry.space_group_name_H-M   'P 1'
#
loop_
_entity.id
_entity.type
_entity.pdbx_description
1 polymer ?
#
loop_
_entity_poly.entity_id
_entity_poly.type
_entity_poly.pdbx_seq_one_letter_code
_entity_poly.pdbx_strand_id
1 'polypeptide(L)'
;MKGVQLVEKYIAQVVEFYISQTEAANHAVREAACACIAELGTKVSPGVLGPHIPDLVKVLLQCFRDDSWLVRDEPAACLAHVGTSCRRFPEECPTSLSQLLPLFFSSLEDSHASVRQGAASSLSTLVIRLWYKQLSEVEETVMSVLKREYLWLPPSLSLTPGTRFYILLLYHIHTHPGLDPRPAVFGVVQRLNDIPLDDPTHTDQQMYSCGSLAPKMRRGGCMDTHFQRPAEPWEKTEGCIHLLAELSQQKGMGDKVSSLLPALGEVARHHGYRQHLSLLETLLHRLPHLARGLGKRPFKRHLELFIDTIFYGAASDSALVKAAAADCLTLLSQYLGHVILRGRIEQHSPQHLAVLIPLLPANLLNNLDYMYFV
;
A
#
# COMPACT_ATOMS: atom_id res chain seq x y z
N MET A 1 -16.67 6.02 30.56
CA MET A 1 -15.26 6.42 30.74
C MET A 1 -14.62 5.77 31.99
N LYS A 2 -14.61 4.43 32.11
CA LYS A 2 -13.92 3.71 33.22
C LYS A 2 -12.79 2.77 32.75
N GLY A 3 -12.74 2.46 31.45
CA GLY A 3 -11.80 1.46 30.89
C GLY A 3 -10.34 1.92 30.87
N VAL A 4 -10.05 3.11 30.31
CA VAL A 4 -8.67 3.63 30.22
C VAL A 4 -8.02 3.76 31.60
N GLN A 5 -8.75 4.29 32.59
CA GLN A 5 -8.26 4.43 33.96
C GLN A 5 -7.93 3.08 34.61
N LEU A 6 -8.69 2.03 34.27
CA LEU A 6 -8.42 0.68 34.76
C LEU A 6 -7.16 0.10 34.10
N VAL A 7 -6.99 0.31 32.79
CA VAL A 7 -5.78 -0.08 32.05
C VAL A 7 -4.55 0.66 32.61
N GLU A 8 -4.65 1.96 32.85
CA GLU A 8 -3.58 2.76 33.46
C GLU A 8 -3.18 2.25 34.85
N LYS A 9 -4.16 1.85 35.66
CA LYS A 9 -3.91 1.29 36.99
C LYS A 9 -3.11 -0.03 36.94
N TYR A 10 -3.28 -0.82 35.89
CA TYR A 10 -2.65 -2.13 35.72
C TYR A 10 -1.68 -2.15 34.51
N ILE A 11 -1.11 -0.99 34.15
CA ILE A 11 -0.38 -0.84 32.88
C ILE A 11 0.78 -1.82 32.75
N ALA A 12 1.49 -2.09 33.85
CA ALA A 12 2.62 -3.01 33.84
C ALA A 12 2.19 -4.43 33.46
N GLN A 13 1.12 -4.94 34.08
CA GLN A 13 0.60 -6.28 33.79
C GLN A 13 0.01 -6.35 32.37
N VAL A 14 -0.65 -5.27 31.92
CA VAL A 14 -1.22 -5.20 30.57
C VAL A 14 -0.12 -5.23 29.51
N VAL A 15 0.94 -4.42 29.68
CA VAL A 15 2.09 -4.39 28.77
C VAL A 15 2.79 -5.74 28.75
N GLU A 16 3.11 -6.31 29.92
CA GLU A 16 3.76 -7.62 30.01
C GLU A 16 2.94 -8.70 29.33
N PHE A 17 1.62 -8.70 29.53
CA PHE A 17 0.72 -9.62 28.87
C PHE A 17 0.75 -9.43 27.34
N TYR A 18 0.58 -8.21 26.82
CA TYR A 18 0.61 -7.98 25.37
C TYR A 18 1.94 -8.35 24.74
N ILE A 19 3.06 -8.07 25.39
CA ILE A 19 4.39 -8.51 24.95
C ILE A 19 4.47 -10.04 24.90
N SER A 20 3.97 -10.75 25.93
CA SER A 20 3.96 -12.22 25.88
C SER A 20 3.11 -12.76 24.72
N GLN A 21 2.03 -12.06 24.35
CA GLN A 21 1.14 -12.49 23.27
C GLN A 21 1.73 -12.27 21.87
N THR A 22 2.71 -11.37 21.70
CA THR A 22 3.45 -11.27 20.42
C THR A 22 4.34 -12.48 20.16
N GLU A 23 4.54 -13.37 21.14
CA GLU A 23 5.29 -14.61 20.97
C GLU A 23 4.38 -15.83 20.72
N ALA A 24 3.07 -15.64 20.71
CA ALA A 24 2.11 -16.73 20.54
C ALA A 24 2.32 -17.50 19.23
N ALA A 25 2.08 -18.82 19.27
CA ALA A 25 2.20 -19.67 18.08
C ALA A 25 1.19 -19.28 16.98
N ASN A 26 0.01 -18.83 17.38
CA ASN A 26 -1.06 -18.39 16.49
C ASN A 26 -0.80 -16.95 16.01
N HIS A 27 -0.69 -16.76 14.68
CA HIS A 27 -0.46 -15.44 14.07
C HIS A 27 -1.57 -14.44 14.39
N ALA A 28 -2.83 -14.88 14.48
CA ALA A 28 -3.95 -14.00 14.81
C ALA A 28 -3.85 -13.44 16.24
N VAL A 29 -3.25 -14.20 17.16
CA VAL A 29 -3.00 -13.72 18.53
C VAL A 29 -1.88 -12.67 18.53
N ARG A 30 -0.82 -12.90 17.74
CA ARG A 30 0.28 -11.92 17.59
C ARG A 30 -0.21 -10.62 16.96
N GLU A 31 -1.01 -10.71 15.90
CA GLU A 31 -1.64 -9.56 15.23
C GLU A 31 -2.51 -8.77 16.21
N ALA A 32 -3.40 -9.45 16.94
CA ALA A 32 -4.23 -8.81 17.95
C ALA A 32 -3.40 -8.15 19.05
N ALA A 33 -2.26 -8.74 19.44
CA ALA A 33 -1.34 -8.14 20.39
C ALA A 33 -0.71 -6.86 19.84
N CYS A 34 -0.22 -6.86 18.59
CA CYS A 34 0.30 -5.67 17.93
C CYS A 34 -0.74 -4.53 17.85
N ALA A 35 -1.97 -4.86 17.46
CA ALA A 35 -3.08 -3.90 17.42
C ALA A 35 -3.39 -3.34 18.82
N CYS A 36 -3.41 -4.19 19.85
CA CYS A 36 -3.61 -3.76 21.23
C CYS A 36 -2.49 -2.83 21.73
N ILE A 37 -1.22 -3.10 21.37
CA ILE A 37 -0.09 -2.23 21.69
C ILE A 37 -0.25 -0.87 20.97
N ALA A 38 -0.72 -0.87 19.71
CA ALA A 38 -0.99 0.37 18.98
C ALA A 38 -2.07 1.21 19.68
N GLU A 39 -3.12 0.55 20.17
CA GLU A 39 -4.16 1.21 20.96
C GLU A 39 -3.63 1.80 22.27
N LEU A 40 -2.71 1.13 22.97
CA LEU A 40 -2.07 1.71 24.16
C LEU A 40 -1.38 3.02 23.81
N GLY A 41 -0.64 3.06 22.70
CA GLY A 41 0.05 4.26 22.23
C GLY A 41 -0.86 5.45 21.89
N THR A 42 -2.15 5.21 21.64
CA THR A 42 -3.13 6.26 21.27
C THR A 42 -4.10 6.63 22.38
N LYS A 43 -4.46 5.67 23.25
CA LYS A 43 -5.53 5.83 24.25
C LYS A 43 -5.05 6.00 25.68
N VAL A 44 -3.84 5.53 26.02
CA VAL A 44 -3.28 5.60 27.39
C VAL A 44 -2.49 6.89 27.58
N SER A 45 -2.52 7.47 28.78
CA SER A 45 -1.75 8.68 29.05
C SER A 45 -0.25 8.44 28.88
N PRO A 46 0.47 9.35 28.19
CA PRO A 46 1.90 9.15 27.90
C PRO A 46 2.79 9.07 29.14
N GLY A 47 2.39 9.71 30.24
CA GLY A 47 3.14 9.65 31.50
C GLY A 47 3.12 8.27 32.16
N VAL A 48 2.04 7.52 31.95
CA VAL A 48 1.87 6.16 32.49
C VAL A 48 2.53 5.13 31.56
N LEU A 49 2.43 5.32 30.24
CA LEU A 49 3.02 4.41 29.26
C LEU A 49 4.54 4.58 29.10
N GLY A 50 5.07 5.78 29.36
CA GLY A 50 6.48 6.16 29.15
C GLY A 50 7.52 5.12 29.58
N PRO A 51 7.48 4.60 30.82
CA PRO A 51 8.44 3.60 31.30
C PRO A 51 8.47 2.29 30.50
N HIS A 52 7.40 1.97 29.79
CA HIS A 52 7.23 0.72 29.03
C HIS A 52 7.56 0.86 27.54
N ILE A 53 7.75 2.08 27.05
CA ILE A 53 7.98 2.37 25.63
C ILE A 53 9.20 1.61 25.07
N PRO A 54 10.36 1.52 25.75
CA PRO A 54 11.52 0.82 25.21
C PRO A 54 11.24 -0.67 24.93
N ASP A 55 10.54 -1.34 25.84
CA ASP A 55 10.19 -2.77 25.69
C ASP A 55 9.18 -2.98 24.56
N LEU A 56 8.17 -2.09 24.47
CA LEU A 56 7.20 -2.11 23.37
C LEU A 56 7.86 -1.91 22.02
N VAL A 57 8.77 -0.92 21.88
CA VAL A 57 9.52 -0.69 20.64
C VAL A 57 10.36 -1.92 20.27
N LYS A 58 11.06 -2.52 21.24
CA LYS A 58 11.88 -3.72 21.01
C LYS A 58 11.06 -4.89 20.46
N VAL A 59 9.87 -5.11 21.00
CA VAL A 59 8.96 -6.18 20.55
C VAL A 59 8.38 -5.88 19.16
N LEU A 60 7.99 -4.63 18.92
CA LEU A 60 7.47 -4.22 17.60
C LEU A 60 8.54 -4.39 16.52
N LEU A 61 9.80 -4.05 16.80
CA LEU A 61 10.94 -4.27 15.89
C LEU A 61 11.08 -5.75 15.49
N GLN A 62 10.76 -6.68 16.38
CA GLN A 62 10.75 -8.12 16.06
C GLN A 62 9.53 -8.48 15.19
N CYS A 63 8.37 -7.88 15.45
CA CYS A 63 7.13 -8.12 14.70
C CYS A 63 7.23 -7.66 13.23
N PHE A 64 8.07 -6.67 12.89
CA PHE A 64 8.39 -6.31 11.50
C PHE A 64 8.97 -7.46 10.68
N ARG A 65 9.57 -8.44 11.36
CA ARG A 65 10.22 -9.60 10.75
C ARG A 65 9.42 -10.87 10.97
N ASP A 66 8.15 -10.76 11.36
CA ASP A 66 7.29 -11.92 11.55
C ASP A 66 7.02 -12.63 10.23
N ASP A 67 6.88 -13.96 10.28
CA ASP A 67 6.58 -14.77 9.11
C ASP A 67 5.21 -14.42 8.52
N SER A 68 4.24 -14.07 9.38
CA SER A 68 2.89 -13.66 8.96
C SER A 68 2.85 -12.20 8.54
N TRP A 69 2.44 -11.93 7.30
CA TRP A 69 2.29 -10.56 6.80
C TRP A 69 1.29 -9.73 7.61
N LEU A 70 0.24 -10.36 8.17
CA LEU A 70 -0.75 -9.71 9.04
C LEU A 70 -0.07 -9.09 10.27
N VAL A 71 0.92 -9.80 10.82
CA VAL A 71 1.70 -9.35 11.98
C VAL A 71 2.74 -8.32 11.56
N ARG A 72 3.19 -8.30 10.29
CA ARG A 72 4.11 -7.27 9.78
C ARG A 72 3.44 -5.93 9.47
N ASP A 73 2.15 -5.94 9.13
CA ASP A 73 1.38 -4.74 8.75
C ASP A 73 1.14 -3.80 9.96
N GLU A 74 0.71 -4.38 11.09
CA GLU A 74 0.33 -3.65 12.31
C GLU A 74 1.47 -2.88 13.04
N PRO A 75 2.71 -3.41 13.17
CA PRO A 75 3.82 -2.77 13.88
C PRO A 75 4.19 -1.40 13.34
N ALA A 76 3.98 -1.16 12.05
CA ALA A 76 4.21 0.13 11.42
C ALA A 76 3.29 1.20 12.01
N ALA A 77 1.98 0.93 12.06
CA ALA A 77 1.00 1.82 12.65
C ALA A 77 1.27 2.02 14.13
N CYS A 78 1.60 0.92 14.82
CA CYS A 78 1.93 0.93 16.23
C CYS A 78 3.14 1.84 16.54
N LEU A 79 4.26 1.71 15.81
CA LEU A 79 5.44 2.55 16.01
C LEU A 79 5.19 4.02 15.66
N ALA A 80 4.38 4.31 14.64
CA ALA A 80 4.01 5.70 14.33
C ALA A 80 3.28 6.36 15.51
N HIS A 81 2.49 5.59 16.27
CA HIS A 81 1.76 6.04 17.45
C HIS A 81 2.56 5.96 18.77
N VAL A 82 3.41 4.95 18.94
CA VAL A 82 4.31 4.79 20.11
C VAL A 82 5.45 5.82 20.03
N GLY A 83 6.07 6.00 18.86
CA GLY A 83 7.04 7.07 18.58
C GLY A 83 6.44 8.47 18.70
N THR A 84 5.11 8.59 18.60
CA THR A 84 4.40 9.82 18.95
C THR A 84 4.36 10.07 20.45
N SER A 85 4.20 9.03 21.28
CA SER A 85 4.26 9.15 22.74
C SER A 85 5.69 9.47 23.21
N CYS A 86 6.70 9.13 22.40
CA CYS A 86 8.07 9.65 22.54
C CYS A 86 8.21 11.17 22.31
N ARG A 87 7.13 11.92 22.00
CA ARG A 87 7.09 13.41 22.00
C ARG A 87 7.65 14.05 23.28
N ARG A 88 7.74 13.30 24.39
CA ARG A 88 8.29 13.75 25.68
C ARG A 88 9.67 13.18 26.04
N PHE A 89 10.26 12.30 25.21
CA PHE A 89 11.61 11.72 25.40
C PHE A 89 12.50 11.97 24.17
N PRO A 90 12.86 13.23 23.89
CA PRO A 90 13.63 13.61 22.70
C PRO A 90 15.06 13.04 22.66
N GLU A 91 15.61 12.55 23.77
CA GLU A 91 16.99 12.01 23.82
C GLU A 91 17.09 10.52 23.43
N GLU A 92 15.99 9.75 23.51
CA GLU A 92 15.98 8.30 23.21
C GLU A 92 15.51 8.00 21.77
N CYS A 93 14.88 8.98 21.12
CA CYS A 93 14.28 8.87 19.79
C CYS A 93 15.29 8.85 18.61
N PRO A 94 16.40 9.64 18.61
CA PRO A 94 17.30 9.73 17.45
C PRO A 94 18.01 8.41 17.13
N THR A 95 18.48 7.70 18.16
CA THR A 95 19.19 6.42 18.01
C THR A 95 18.27 5.31 17.51
N SER A 96 16.97 5.38 17.85
CA SER A 96 15.97 4.44 17.39
C SER A 96 15.52 4.76 15.96
N LEU A 97 15.41 6.04 15.58
CA LEU A 97 14.92 6.46 14.27
C LEU A 97 15.77 5.96 13.09
N SER A 98 17.11 6.00 13.24
CA SER A 98 18.04 5.47 12.23
C SER A 98 17.90 3.95 12.04
N GLN A 99 17.39 3.23 13.03
CA GLN A 99 17.08 1.80 12.95
C GLN A 99 15.66 1.54 12.40
N LEU A 100 14.71 2.44 12.68
CA LEU A 100 13.31 2.29 12.27
C LEU A 100 13.09 2.64 10.79
N LEU A 101 13.74 3.70 10.28
CA LEU A 101 13.58 4.13 8.87
C LEU A 101 13.88 3.01 7.86
N PRO A 102 15.00 2.25 7.96
CA PRO A 102 15.25 1.11 7.08
C PRO A 102 14.15 0.04 7.12
N LEU A 103 13.50 -0.16 8.27
CA LEU A 103 12.42 -1.15 8.40
C LEU A 103 11.14 -0.68 7.71
N PHE A 104 10.81 0.61 7.80
CA PHE A 104 9.69 1.18 7.03
C PHE A 104 9.95 1.07 5.53
N PHE A 105 11.16 1.36 5.06
CA PHE A 105 11.52 1.18 3.65
C PHE A 105 11.44 -0.30 3.23
N SER A 106 11.99 -1.22 4.02
CA SER A 106 11.85 -2.66 3.77
C SER A 106 10.38 -3.11 3.70
N SER A 107 9.49 -2.47 4.46
CA SER A 107 8.05 -2.78 4.46
C SER A 107 7.31 -2.16 3.28
N LEU A 108 7.79 -1.02 2.74
CA LEU A 108 7.28 -0.43 1.51
C LEU A 108 7.55 -1.30 0.27
N GLU A 109 8.54 -2.18 0.35
CA GLU A 109 8.87 -3.15 -0.69
C GLU A 109 8.49 -4.60 -0.34
N ASP A 110 7.66 -4.80 0.70
CA ASP A 110 7.18 -6.14 1.07
C ASP A 110 6.43 -6.77 -0.11
N SER A 111 6.49 -8.10 -0.22
CA SER A 111 5.72 -8.89 -1.18
C SER A 111 4.20 -8.71 -1.10
N HIS A 112 3.68 -8.33 0.07
CA HIS A 112 2.24 -8.22 0.33
C HIS A 112 1.75 -6.77 0.27
N ALA A 113 0.70 -6.51 -0.53
CA ALA A 113 0.21 -5.16 -0.81
C ALA A 113 -0.28 -4.39 0.42
N SER A 114 -0.96 -5.07 1.35
CA SER A 114 -1.42 -4.47 2.62
C SER A 114 -0.26 -3.91 3.44
N VAL A 115 0.82 -4.68 3.61
CA VAL A 115 2.04 -4.26 4.34
C VAL A 115 2.65 -3.02 3.69
N ARG A 116 2.73 -2.97 2.35
CA ARG A 116 3.20 -1.79 1.61
C ARG A 116 2.35 -0.56 1.92
N GLN A 117 1.03 -0.71 1.94
CA GLN A 117 0.10 0.37 2.27
C GLN A 117 0.20 0.82 3.73
N GLY A 118 0.26 -0.11 4.69
CA GLY A 118 0.39 0.20 6.12
C GLY A 118 1.72 0.90 6.43
N ALA A 119 2.80 0.44 5.80
CA ALA A 119 4.11 1.08 5.88
C ALA A 119 4.09 2.51 5.34
N ALA A 120 3.43 2.76 4.21
CA ALA A 120 3.28 4.10 3.63
C ALA A 120 2.52 5.07 4.55
N SER A 121 1.39 4.63 5.09
CA SER A 121 0.60 5.42 6.06
C SER A 121 1.43 5.78 7.30
N SER A 122 2.14 4.79 7.83
CA SER A 122 2.96 4.95 9.04
C SER A 122 4.18 5.84 8.82
N LEU A 123 4.88 5.65 7.69
CA LEU A 123 6.03 6.47 7.34
C LEU A 123 5.62 7.92 7.08
N SER A 124 4.48 8.16 6.41
CA SER A 124 3.96 9.53 6.24
C SER A 124 3.74 10.21 7.60
N THR A 125 3.10 9.50 8.54
CA THR A 125 2.81 9.96 9.90
C THR A 125 4.10 10.29 10.65
N LEU A 126 5.12 9.45 10.50
CA LEU A 126 6.44 9.64 11.10
C LEU A 126 7.14 10.88 10.52
N VAL A 127 7.21 11.00 9.18
CA VAL A 127 7.86 12.11 8.47
C VAL A 127 7.28 13.46 8.90
N ILE A 128 5.95 13.61 8.95
CA ILE A 128 5.31 14.87 9.38
C ILE A 128 5.69 15.22 10.82
N ARG A 129 5.62 14.24 11.72
CA ARG A 129 5.81 14.48 13.16
C ARG A 129 7.26 14.83 13.49
N LEU A 130 8.22 14.29 12.73
CA LEU A 130 9.64 14.64 12.82
C LEU A 130 9.96 15.96 12.12
N TRP A 131 9.28 16.27 11.01
CA TRP A 131 9.44 17.53 10.29
C TRP A 131 8.96 18.73 11.11
N TYR A 132 7.86 18.65 11.86
CA TYR A 132 7.45 19.73 12.77
C TYR A 132 8.53 20.13 13.81
N LYS A 133 9.58 19.33 13.98
CA LYS A 133 10.75 19.59 14.84
C LYS A 133 12.02 20.04 14.07
N GLN A 134 11.91 20.44 12.79
CA GLN A 134 13.01 20.98 11.95
C GLN A 134 14.13 19.98 11.58
N LEU A 135 13.86 18.67 11.62
CA LEU A 135 14.78 17.67 11.05
C LEU A 135 14.56 17.54 9.53
N SER A 136 15.04 18.53 8.76
CA SER A 136 14.94 18.55 7.29
C SER A 136 15.63 17.36 6.61
N GLU A 137 16.60 16.74 7.28
CA GLU A 137 17.39 15.61 6.79
C GLU A 137 16.54 14.35 6.56
N VAL A 138 15.55 14.08 7.42
CA VAL A 138 14.66 12.92 7.27
C VAL A 138 13.78 13.08 6.03
N GLU A 139 13.24 14.28 5.83
CA GLU A 139 12.43 14.60 4.67
C GLU A 139 13.22 14.46 3.36
N GLU A 140 14.43 15.03 3.30
CA GLU A 140 15.30 14.91 2.14
C GLU A 140 15.70 13.46 1.86
N THR A 141 15.98 12.68 2.92
CA THR A 141 16.25 11.25 2.81
C THR A 141 15.06 10.50 2.21
N VAL A 142 13.84 10.74 2.71
CA VAL A 142 12.65 10.09 2.15
C VAL A 142 12.44 10.47 0.69
N MET A 143 12.47 11.76 0.37
CA MET A 143 12.23 12.22 -1.01
C MET A 143 13.30 11.75 -2.00
N SER A 144 14.56 11.66 -1.57
CA SER A 144 15.67 11.17 -2.40
C SER A 144 15.58 9.66 -2.64
N VAL A 145 15.24 8.87 -1.61
CA VAL A 145 15.01 7.42 -1.75
C VAL A 145 13.84 7.14 -2.68
N LEU A 146 12.73 7.87 -2.53
CA LEU A 146 11.57 7.68 -3.42
C LEU A 146 11.90 7.95 -4.88
N LYS A 147 12.65 9.03 -5.15
CA LYS A 147 13.04 9.42 -6.49
C LYS A 147 14.07 8.48 -7.12
N ARG A 148 15.03 7.98 -6.33
CA ARG A 148 16.17 7.20 -6.83
C ARG A 148 15.90 5.71 -6.89
N GLU A 149 15.17 5.17 -5.92
CA GLU A 149 15.15 3.73 -5.65
C GLU A 149 13.76 3.11 -5.78
N TYR A 150 12.68 3.88 -5.59
CA TYR A 150 11.32 3.33 -5.53
C TYR A 150 10.45 3.68 -6.72
N LEU A 151 10.57 4.89 -7.29
CA LEU A 151 10.01 5.19 -8.61
C LEU A 151 10.82 4.42 -9.65
N TRP A 152 10.37 3.22 -9.98
CA TRP A 152 11.00 2.38 -11.00
C TRP A 152 10.88 3.08 -12.34
N LEU A 153 11.97 3.71 -12.78
CA LEU A 153 12.16 4.06 -14.17
C LEU A 153 12.72 2.82 -14.86
N PRO A 154 12.04 2.24 -15.86
CA PRO A 154 12.65 1.18 -16.62
C PRO A 154 13.99 1.65 -17.21
N PRO A 155 14.93 0.73 -17.42
CA PRO A 155 16.29 1.01 -17.89
C PRO A 155 16.42 1.82 -19.20
N SER A 156 15.32 2.10 -19.91
CA SER A 156 15.30 2.91 -21.14
C SER A 156 15.81 4.35 -20.95
N LEU A 157 15.90 4.84 -19.72
CA LEU A 157 16.38 6.20 -19.42
C LEU A 157 17.76 6.29 -18.74
N SER A 158 18.44 5.16 -18.48
CA SER A 158 19.71 5.24 -17.72
C SER A 158 20.77 4.18 -18.06
N LEU A 159 20.80 3.60 -19.26
CA LEU A 159 21.87 2.66 -19.62
C LEU A 159 22.42 2.85 -21.04
N THR A 160 23.74 2.98 -21.10
CA THR A 160 24.57 2.85 -22.31
C THR A 160 24.35 1.48 -22.96
N PRO A 161 24.67 1.32 -24.27
CA PRO A 161 24.22 0.18 -25.08
C PRO A 161 24.60 -1.23 -24.58
N GLY A 162 25.54 -1.36 -23.63
CA GLY A 162 26.05 -2.65 -23.16
C GLY A 162 25.14 -3.45 -22.21
N THR A 163 24.17 -2.82 -21.55
CA THR A 163 23.39 -3.45 -20.46
C THR A 163 22.02 -3.97 -20.90
N ARG A 164 21.61 -3.70 -22.15
CA ARG A 164 20.36 -4.23 -22.73
C ARG A 164 20.33 -5.76 -22.79
N PHE A 165 21.48 -6.42 -22.83
CA PHE A 165 21.58 -7.87 -22.98
C PHE A 165 21.39 -8.62 -21.63
N TYR A 166 21.69 -8.00 -20.49
CA TYR A 166 21.66 -8.68 -19.20
C TYR A 166 20.26 -8.76 -18.57
N ILE A 167 19.40 -7.75 -18.79
CA ILE A 167 18.06 -7.70 -18.15
C ILE A 167 17.02 -8.56 -18.90
N LEU A 168 17.09 -8.61 -20.24
CA LEU A 168 16.24 -9.49 -21.03
C LEU A 168 16.55 -10.97 -20.77
N LEU A 169 17.80 -11.31 -20.46
CA LEU A 169 18.19 -12.67 -20.10
C LEU A 169 17.69 -13.07 -18.70
N LEU A 170 17.66 -12.13 -17.74
CA LEU A 170 17.16 -12.38 -16.38
C LEU A 170 15.62 -12.44 -16.28
N TYR A 171 14.90 -11.72 -17.15
CA TYR A 171 13.44 -11.72 -17.18
C TYR A 171 12.84 -13.00 -17.81
N HIS A 172 13.62 -13.73 -18.61
CA HIS A 172 13.19 -14.99 -19.24
C HIS A 172 13.64 -16.25 -18.48
N ILE A 173 14.52 -16.13 -17.48
CA ILE A 173 15.11 -17.26 -16.75
C ILE A 173 14.84 -17.10 -15.25
N HIS A 174 13.57 -17.16 -14.85
CA HIS A 174 13.18 -17.55 -13.49
C HIS A 174 11.98 -18.52 -13.52
N THR A 175 11.93 -19.39 -14.53
CA THR A 175 11.40 -20.74 -14.31
C THR A 175 12.26 -21.34 -13.21
N HIS A 176 11.67 -21.56 -12.03
CA HIS A 176 12.38 -21.93 -10.82
C HIS A 176 13.22 -23.20 -11.11
N PRO A 177 14.56 -23.12 -11.14
CA PRO A 177 15.38 -24.27 -11.50
C PRO A 177 15.23 -25.33 -10.41
N GLY A 178 14.52 -26.41 -10.72
CA GLY A 178 14.19 -27.49 -9.78
C GLY A 178 12.71 -27.72 -9.53
N LEU A 179 11.80 -26.87 -10.03
CA LEU A 179 10.36 -27.13 -10.01
C LEU A 179 9.91 -27.72 -11.35
N ASP A 180 9.28 -28.89 -11.25
CA ASP A 180 8.66 -29.58 -12.38
C ASP A 180 7.54 -28.72 -12.96
N PRO A 181 7.58 -28.35 -14.26
CA PRO A 181 6.54 -27.53 -14.89
C PRO A 181 5.21 -28.28 -15.09
N ARG A 182 5.11 -29.54 -14.66
CA ARG A 182 3.84 -30.25 -14.61
C ARG A 182 2.86 -29.54 -13.66
N PRO A 183 1.55 -29.53 -13.99
CA PRO A 183 0.52 -29.08 -13.05
C PRO A 183 0.74 -29.76 -11.71
N ALA A 184 0.63 -29.01 -10.60
CA ALA A 184 0.72 -29.58 -9.27
C ALA A 184 -0.24 -30.79 -9.19
N VAL A 185 0.26 -31.93 -8.71
CA VAL A 185 -0.52 -33.18 -8.57
C VAL A 185 -1.73 -33.00 -7.64
N PHE A 186 -1.75 -31.91 -6.86
CA PHE A 186 -2.84 -31.50 -5.97
C PHE A 186 -3.73 -30.36 -6.52
N GLY A 187 -3.54 -29.96 -7.78
CA GLY A 187 -4.46 -29.06 -8.46
C GLY A 187 -5.67 -29.84 -8.96
N VAL A 188 -6.78 -29.83 -8.22
CA VAL A 188 -8.07 -30.25 -8.75
C VAL A 188 -8.48 -29.20 -9.79
N VAL A 189 -8.09 -29.42 -11.04
CA VAL A 189 -8.69 -28.70 -12.18
C VAL A 189 -10.09 -29.27 -12.32
N GLN A 190 -11.05 -28.63 -11.67
CA GLN A 190 -12.47 -28.89 -11.90
C GLN A 190 -12.78 -28.38 -13.31
N ARG A 191 -13.21 -29.27 -14.22
CA ARG A 191 -13.74 -28.80 -15.51
C ARG A 191 -15.06 -28.10 -15.23
N LEU A 192 -15.32 -26.97 -15.92
CA LEU A 192 -16.66 -26.40 -15.96
C LEU A 192 -17.61 -27.54 -16.37
N ASN A 193 -18.54 -27.89 -15.47
CA ASN A 193 -19.63 -28.88 -15.63
C ASN A 193 -19.42 -30.32 -15.13
N ASP A 194 -18.36 -30.64 -14.38
CA ASP A 194 -18.18 -32.02 -13.86
C ASP A 194 -18.98 -32.36 -12.59
N ILE A 195 -19.67 -31.39 -11.94
CA ILE A 195 -20.39 -31.63 -10.68
C ILE A 195 -21.84 -31.14 -10.81
N PRO A 196 -22.85 -32.03 -10.65
CA PRO A 196 -24.25 -31.62 -10.53
C PRO A 196 -24.41 -30.60 -9.38
N LEU A 197 -25.25 -29.57 -9.57
CA LEU A 197 -25.50 -28.53 -8.57
C LEU A 197 -25.95 -29.11 -7.20
N ASP A 198 -26.50 -30.33 -7.22
CA ASP A 198 -27.02 -31.09 -6.07
C ASP A 198 -26.16 -32.33 -5.78
N ASP A 199 -24.82 -32.22 -5.79
CA ASP A 199 -23.97 -33.31 -5.34
C ASP A 199 -23.98 -33.43 -3.80
N PRO A 200 -24.54 -34.51 -3.22
CA PRO A 200 -24.58 -34.72 -1.77
C PRO A 200 -23.19 -34.88 -1.15
N THR A 201 -22.12 -35.08 -1.94
CA THR A 201 -20.74 -35.09 -1.44
C THR A 201 -20.21 -33.71 -1.06
N HIS A 202 -20.87 -32.62 -1.47
CA HIS A 202 -20.49 -31.23 -1.14
C HIS A 202 -21.46 -30.51 -0.18
N THR A 203 -22.54 -31.19 0.24
CA THR A 203 -23.53 -30.67 1.20
C THR A 203 -23.30 -31.29 2.59
N ASP A 204 -23.42 -30.51 3.67
CA ASP A 204 -23.23 -30.95 5.07
C ASP A 204 -21.87 -31.63 5.40
N GLN A 205 -20.83 -31.38 4.59
CA GLN A 205 -19.47 -31.78 4.94
C GLN A 205 -18.85 -30.82 5.95
N GLN A 206 -17.99 -31.35 6.83
CA GLN A 206 -17.20 -30.51 7.74
C GLN A 206 -16.23 -29.65 6.91
N MET A 207 -16.54 -28.36 6.75
CA MET A 207 -15.64 -27.42 6.08
C MET A 207 -14.42 -27.14 6.95
N TYR A 208 -13.25 -27.53 6.46
CA TYR A 208 -11.98 -27.06 7.01
C TYR A 208 -11.59 -25.75 6.30
N SER A 209 -11.74 -24.63 6.98
CA SER A 209 -11.11 -23.38 6.56
C SER A 209 -9.59 -23.46 6.80
N CYS A 210 -8.77 -22.75 6.03
CA CYS A 210 -7.33 -22.63 6.28
C CYS A 210 -7.00 -22.28 7.76
N GLY A 211 -7.91 -21.56 8.44
CA GLY A 211 -7.78 -21.25 9.87
C GLY A 211 -8.00 -22.44 10.82
N SER A 212 -8.78 -23.45 10.42
CA SER A 212 -9.08 -24.63 11.26
C SER A 212 -7.92 -25.62 11.37
N LEU A 213 -6.99 -25.58 10.42
CA LEU A 213 -5.76 -26.39 10.44
C LEU A 213 -4.58 -25.64 11.08
N ALA A 214 -4.68 -24.32 11.27
CA ALA A 214 -3.64 -23.49 11.86
C ALA A 214 -3.12 -23.99 13.23
N PRO A 215 -3.92 -24.57 14.14
CA PRO A 215 -3.42 -25.13 15.41
C PRO A 215 -2.55 -26.38 15.25
N LYS A 216 -2.67 -27.10 14.12
CA LYS A 216 -1.90 -28.32 13.81
C LYS A 216 -0.67 -28.03 12.95
N MET A 217 -0.52 -26.80 12.47
CA MET A 217 0.64 -26.35 11.71
C MET A 217 1.71 -25.77 12.65
N ARG A 218 2.96 -25.73 12.19
CA ARG A 218 4.04 -25.07 12.93
C ARG A 218 3.78 -23.55 13.03
N ARG A 219 4.50 -22.87 13.92
CA ARG A 219 4.41 -21.42 14.15
C ARG A 219 4.48 -20.68 12.80
N GLY A 220 3.41 -19.98 12.42
CA GLY A 220 3.27 -19.28 11.12
C GLY A 220 2.11 -19.79 10.25
N GLY A 221 1.65 -21.03 10.41
CA GLY A 221 0.47 -21.56 9.71
C GLY A 221 0.63 -21.62 8.18
N CYS A 222 -0.49 -21.54 7.44
CA CYS A 222 -0.49 -21.55 5.96
C CYS A 222 0.20 -20.31 5.33
N MET A 223 0.48 -19.31 6.15
CA MET A 223 1.13 -18.05 5.73
C MET A 223 2.63 -18.06 6.03
N ASP A 224 3.16 -19.17 6.57
CA ASP A 224 4.58 -19.37 6.82
C ASP A 224 5.31 -19.62 5.50
N THR A 225 5.68 -18.54 4.82
CA THR A 225 6.64 -18.60 3.73
C THR A 225 8.01 -18.24 4.29
N HIS A 226 8.72 -19.22 4.88
CA HIS A 226 10.15 -19.11 5.24
C HIS A 226 11.06 -18.64 4.06
N PHE A 227 10.52 -18.58 2.86
CA PHE A 227 11.12 -17.95 1.70
C PHE A 227 10.57 -16.54 1.50
N GLN A 228 11.37 -15.53 1.87
CA GLN A 228 11.17 -14.16 1.42
C GLN A 228 11.92 -13.97 0.10
N ARG A 229 11.17 -13.84 -1.00
CA ARG A 229 11.76 -13.49 -2.29
C ARG A 229 12.25 -12.03 -2.26
N PRO A 230 13.26 -11.67 -3.08
CA PRO A 230 13.61 -10.28 -3.25
C PRO A 230 12.41 -9.48 -3.79
N ALA A 231 12.30 -8.23 -3.35
CA ALA A 231 11.29 -7.29 -3.81
C ALA A 231 11.43 -7.05 -5.32
N GLU A 232 10.33 -7.17 -6.04
CA GLU A 232 10.29 -6.82 -7.45
C GLU A 232 10.22 -5.29 -7.62
N PRO A 233 10.78 -4.73 -8.69
CA PRO A 233 10.82 -3.27 -8.85
C PRO A 233 9.45 -2.59 -8.83
N TRP A 234 8.41 -3.26 -9.34
CA TRP A 234 7.04 -2.73 -9.35
C TRP A 234 6.44 -2.63 -7.93
N GLU A 235 6.85 -3.49 -7.00
CA GLU A 235 6.38 -3.48 -5.61
C GLU A 235 6.92 -2.26 -4.85
N LYS A 236 8.19 -1.93 -5.09
CA LYS A 236 8.79 -0.69 -4.59
C LYS A 236 8.02 0.52 -5.09
N THR A 237 7.66 0.51 -6.37
CA THR A 237 6.87 1.61 -6.95
C THR A 237 5.47 1.69 -6.39
N GLU A 238 4.84 0.55 -6.13
CA GLU A 238 3.53 0.53 -5.51
C GLU A 238 3.56 1.11 -4.08
N GLY A 239 4.53 0.70 -3.26
CA GLY A 239 4.75 1.30 -1.94
C GLY A 239 4.96 2.81 -2.01
N CYS A 240 5.71 3.28 -3.03
CA CYS A 240 5.89 4.70 -3.29
C CYS A 240 4.58 5.41 -3.66
N ILE A 241 3.73 4.81 -4.49
CA ILE A 241 2.42 5.37 -4.86
C ILE A 241 1.56 5.58 -3.61
N HIS A 242 1.52 4.59 -2.71
CA HIS A 242 0.82 4.72 -1.43
C HIS A 242 1.42 5.87 -0.61
N LEU A 243 2.74 5.92 -0.46
CA LEU A 243 3.39 6.94 0.36
C LEU A 243 3.19 8.35 -0.21
N LEU A 244 3.27 8.54 -1.53
CA LEU A 244 2.99 9.83 -2.16
C LEU A 244 1.55 10.28 -1.91
N ALA A 245 0.59 9.35 -1.96
CA ALA A 245 -0.80 9.67 -1.66
C ALA A 245 -0.97 10.16 -0.21
N GLU A 246 -0.32 9.49 0.74
CA GLU A 246 -0.37 9.87 2.16
C GLU A 246 0.36 11.19 2.44
N LEU A 247 1.57 11.38 1.87
CA LEU A 247 2.34 12.62 1.97
C LEU A 247 1.60 13.80 1.34
N SER A 248 0.86 13.58 0.24
CA SER A 248 0.10 14.66 -0.42
C SER A 248 -0.97 15.28 0.47
N GLN A 249 -1.49 14.54 1.45
CA GLN A 249 -2.48 15.07 2.39
C GLN A 249 -1.88 16.02 3.44
N GLN A 250 -0.55 16.11 3.48
CA GLN A 250 0.18 16.78 4.55
C GLN A 250 0.53 18.22 4.18
N LYS A 251 0.33 19.13 5.12
CA LYS A 251 0.64 20.55 4.93
C LYS A 251 2.14 20.72 4.71
N GLY A 252 2.52 21.42 3.64
CA GLY A 252 3.91 21.68 3.28
C GLY A 252 4.52 20.66 2.30
N MET A 253 3.92 19.49 2.10
CA MET A 253 4.46 18.48 1.18
C MET A 253 4.08 18.67 -0.29
N GLY A 254 3.07 19.50 -0.56
CA GLY A 254 2.42 19.56 -1.88
C GLY A 254 3.39 19.82 -3.04
N ASP A 255 4.32 20.77 -2.89
CA ASP A 255 5.27 21.10 -3.97
C ASP A 255 6.26 19.96 -4.25
N LYS A 256 6.74 19.28 -3.19
CA LYS A 256 7.68 18.16 -3.35
C LYS A 256 6.99 16.94 -3.96
N VAL A 257 5.77 16.63 -3.54
CA VAL A 257 4.98 15.55 -4.15
C VAL A 257 4.64 15.90 -5.61
N SER A 258 4.26 17.15 -5.90
CA SER A 258 4.00 17.61 -7.27
C SER A 258 5.23 17.44 -8.17
N SER A 259 6.44 17.63 -7.64
CA SER A 259 7.69 17.44 -8.40
C SER A 259 7.94 15.99 -8.84
N LEU A 260 7.31 15.00 -8.17
CA LEU A 260 7.44 13.58 -8.49
C LEU A 260 6.36 13.05 -9.44
N LEU A 261 5.27 13.80 -9.66
CA LEU A 261 4.20 13.38 -10.58
C LEU A 261 4.67 13.11 -12.02
N PRO A 262 5.62 13.85 -12.61
CA PRO A 262 6.16 13.51 -13.92
C PRO A 262 6.82 12.13 -13.97
N ALA A 263 7.58 11.77 -12.93
CA ALA A 263 8.18 10.43 -12.85
C ALA A 263 7.10 9.36 -12.69
N LEU A 264 6.08 9.61 -11.85
CA LEU A 264 4.97 8.69 -11.67
C LEU A 264 4.15 8.48 -12.96
N GLY A 265 3.95 9.54 -13.74
CA GLY A 265 3.31 9.47 -15.05
C GLY A 265 4.10 8.61 -16.04
N GLU A 266 5.43 8.61 -15.98
CA GLU A 266 6.25 7.72 -16.82
C GLU A 266 6.05 6.25 -16.42
N VAL A 267 6.13 5.93 -15.12
CA VAL A 267 5.86 4.57 -14.61
C VAL A 267 4.51 4.06 -15.10
N ALA A 268 3.48 4.91 -15.04
CA ALA A 268 2.11 4.59 -15.40
C ALA A 268 1.93 4.17 -16.87
N ARG A 269 2.88 4.53 -17.75
CA ARG A 269 2.88 4.17 -19.19
C ARG A 269 3.55 2.84 -19.49
N HIS A 270 4.19 2.21 -18.50
CA HIS A 270 4.88 0.95 -18.71
C HIS A 270 3.97 -0.25 -18.44
N HIS A 271 3.75 -1.05 -19.47
CA HIS A 271 2.89 -2.25 -19.42
C HIS A 271 3.66 -3.55 -19.70
N GLY A 272 4.99 -3.49 -19.83
CA GLY A 272 5.84 -4.60 -20.29
C GLY A 272 6.17 -5.67 -19.23
N TYR A 273 5.51 -5.68 -18.08
CA TYR A 273 5.76 -6.63 -16.99
C TYR A 273 4.48 -7.31 -16.53
N ARG A 274 4.58 -8.50 -15.94
CA ARG A 274 3.42 -9.36 -15.64
C ARG A 274 2.38 -8.71 -14.72
N GLN A 275 2.81 -7.94 -13.72
CA GLN A 275 1.96 -7.34 -12.69
C GLN A 275 1.54 -5.90 -13.00
N HIS A 276 1.67 -5.44 -14.26
CA HIS A 276 1.36 -4.05 -14.61
C HIS A 276 -0.09 -3.66 -14.35
N LEU A 277 -1.04 -4.60 -14.48
CA LEU A 277 -2.44 -4.37 -14.15
C LEU A 277 -2.66 -4.17 -12.65
N SER A 278 -1.91 -4.86 -11.79
CA SER A 278 -1.96 -4.67 -10.35
C SER A 278 -1.43 -3.30 -9.93
N LEU A 279 -0.28 -2.88 -10.48
CA LEU A 279 0.25 -1.54 -10.20
C LEU A 279 -0.70 -0.44 -10.73
N LEU A 280 -1.27 -0.66 -11.90
CA LEU A 280 -2.24 0.24 -12.53
C LEU A 280 -3.49 0.40 -11.66
N GLU A 281 -4.05 -0.70 -11.16
CA GLU A 281 -5.19 -0.69 -10.23
C GLU A 281 -4.88 0.19 -9.00
N THR A 282 -3.73 -0.02 -8.36
CA THR A 282 -3.31 0.79 -7.21
C THR A 282 -3.15 2.26 -7.57
N LEU A 283 -2.52 2.57 -8.71
CA LEU A 283 -2.39 3.95 -9.17
C LEU A 283 -3.77 4.62 -9.36
N LEU A 284 -4.71 3.93 -10.02
CA LEU A 284 -6.05 4.45 -10.29
C LEU A 284 -6.82 4.70 -9.00
N HIS A 285 -6.71 3.81 -8.01
CA HIS A 285 -7.29 4.04 -6.69
C HIS A 285 -6.64 5.23 -5.97
N ARG A 286 -5.32 5.41 -6.06
CA ARG A 286 -4.59 6.45 -5.30
C ARG A 286 -4.57 7.82 -5.97
N LEU A 287 -4.77 7.90 -7.29
CA LEU A 287 -4.72 9.15 -8.05
C LEU A 287 -5.75 10.21 -7.59
N PRO A 288 -7.01 9.87 -7.28
CA PRO A 288 -7.96 10.84 -6.70
C PRO A 288 -7.54 11.34 -5.31
N HIS A 289 -6.91 10.50 -4.50
CA HIS A 289 -6.38 10.91 -3.19
C HIS A 289 -5.23 11.91 -3.38
N LEU A 290 -4.28 11.62 -4.27
CA LEU A 290 -3.21 12.54 -4.67
C LEU A 290 -3.77 13.89 -5.13
N ALA A 291 -4.79 13.88 -6.00
CA ALA A 291 -5.42 15.09 -6.51
C ALA A 291 -6.04 15.95 -5.39
N ARG A 292 -6.69 15.31 -4.40
CA ARG A 292 -7.28 15.98 -3.24
C ARG A 292 -6.22 16.58 -2.32
N GLY A 293 -5.14 15.83 -2.05
CA GLY A 293 -4.05 16.29 -1.18
C GLY A 293 -3.29 17.48 -1.77
N LEU A 294 -2.95 17.42 -3.05
CA LEU A 294 -2.22 18.48 -3.75
C LEU A 294 -3.05 19.75 -3.99
N GLY A 295 -4.38 19.64 -4.01
CA GLY A 295 -5.25 20.72 -4.44
C GLY A 295 -5.44 20.79 -5.96
N LYS A 296 -6.49 21.51 -6.40
CA LYS A 296 -6.90 21.55 -7.82
C LYS A 296 -5.85 22.16 -8.74
N ARG A 297 -5.17 23.24 -8.32
CA ARG A 297 -4.26 24.01 -9.18
C ARG A 297 -2.95 23.25 -9.48
N PRO A 298 -2.24 22.67 -8.49
CA PRO A 298 -1.03 21.89 -8.76
C PRO A 298 -1.35 20.63 -9.57
N PHE A 299 -2.40 19.88 -9.20
CA PHE A 299 -2.74 18.63 -9.88
C PHE A 299 -3.13 18.83 -11.35
N LYS A 300 -3.90 19.89 -11.68
CA LYS A 300 -4.29 20.21 -13.07
C LYS A 300 -3.11 20.39 -14.04
N ARG A 301 -1.92 20.74 -13.54
CA ARG A 301 -0.70 20.87 -14.38
C ARG A 301 -0.14 19.53 -14.83
N HIS A 302 -0.52 18.46 -14.15
CA HIS A 302 0.00 17.11 -14.37
C HIS A 302 -1.09 16.12 -14.80
N LEU A 303 -2.35 16.54 -14.87
CA LEU A 303 -3.49 15.68 -15.20
C LEU A 303 -3.29 14.94 -16.53
N GLU A 304 -2.78 15.62 -17.55
CA GLU A 304 -2.56 15.08 -18.91
C GLU A 304 -1.61 13.87 -18.91
N LEU A 305 -0.71 13.77 -17.93
CA LEU A 305 0.20 12.63 -17.79
C LEU A 305 -0.50 11.32 -17.48
N PHE A 306 -1.72 11.37 -16.93
CA PHE A 306 -2.47 10.20 -16.46
C PHE A 306 -3.69 9.88 -17.31
N ILE A 307 -4.08 10.75 -18.26
CA ILE A 307 -5.29 10.55 -19.07
C ILE A 307 -5.19 9.22 -19.81
N ASP A 308 -4.11 8.99 -20.56
CA ASP A 308 -3.94 7.77 -21.36
C ASP A 308 -3.93 6.52 -20.48
N THR A 309 -3.32 6.60 -19.29
CA THR A 309 -3.30 5.51 -18.30
C THR A 309 -4.71 5.19 -17.79
N ILE A 310 -5.52 6.20 -17.48
CA ILE A 310 -6.90 5.99 -16.99
C ILE A 310 -7.75 5.32 -18.07
N PHE A 311 -7.63 5.76 -19.33
CA PHE A 311 -8.38 5.16 -20.44
C PHE A 311 -7.86 3.79 -20.84
N TYR A 312 -6.55 3.54 -20.73
CA TYR A 312 -5.98 2.20 -20.85
C TYR A 312 -6.59 1.25 -19.80
N GLY A 313 -6.70 1.70 -18.53
CA GLY A 313 -7.36 0.93 -17.49
C GLY A 313 -8.84 0.68 -17.76
N ALA A 314 -9.56 1.69 -18.25
CA ALA A 314 -10.98 1.56 -18.61
C ALA A 314 -11.23 0.57 -19.76
N ALA A 315 -10.26 0.42 -20.67
CA ALA A 315 -10.31 -0.51 -21.79
C ALA A 315 -9.68 -1.89 -21.48
N SER A 316 -9.03 -2.07 -20.33
CA SER A 316 -8.33 -3.31 -19.94
C SER A 316 -9.28 -4.48 -19.75
N ASP A 317 -8.94 -5.72 -20.14
CA ASP A 317 -9.82 -6.88 -19.91
C ASP A 317 -10.04 -7.26 -18.43
N SER A 318 -9.22 -6.72 -17.52
CA SER A 318 -9.37 -6.97 -16.08
C SER A 318 -10.54 -6.18 -15.48
N ALA A 319 -11.53 -6.89 -14.94
CA ALA A 319 -12.69 -6.28 -14.29
C ALA A 319 -12.31 -5.34 -13.12
N LEU A 320 -11.29 -5.71 -12.35
CA LEU A 320 -10.79 -4.89 -11.23
C LEU A 320 -10.22 -3.55 -11.72
N VAL A 321 -9.40 -3.59 -12.77
CA VAL A 321 -8.80 -2.38 -13.36
C VAL A 321 -9.86 -1.50 -14.02
N LYS A 322 -10.83 -2.08 -14.73
CA LYS A 322 -11.96 -1.32 -15.31
C LYS A 322 -12.74 -0.58 -14.22
N ALA A 323 -13.05 -1.26 -13.13
CA ALA A 323 -13.76 -0.68 -11.99
C ALA A 323 -12.94 0.45 -11.36
N ALA A 324 -11.65 0.21 -11.08
CA ALA A 324 -10.75 1.22 -10.53
C ALA A 324 -10.63 2.46 -11.44
N ALA A 325 -10.60 2.28 -12.77
CA ALA A 325 -10.57 3.37 -13.73
C ALA A 325 -11.87 4.19 -13.74
N ALA A 326 -13.03 3.51 -13.71
CA ALA A 326 -14.33 4.16 -13.65
C ALA A 326 -14.52 4.95 -12.35
N ASP A 327 -14.12 4.38 -11.22
CA ASP A 327 -14.12 5.05 -9.92
C ASP A 327 -13.17 6.25 -9.91
N CYS A 328 -11.97 6.10 -10.49
CA CYS A 328 -10.99 7.17 -10.62
C CYS A 328 -11.58 8.35 -11.41
N LEU A 329 -12.17 8.09 -12.58
CA LEU A 329 -12.84 9.12 -13.41
C LEU A 329 -13.98 9.80 -12.66
N THR A 330 -14.80 9.03 -11.96
CA THR A 330 -15.93 9.56 -11.17
C THR A 330 -15.44 10.51 -10.08
N LEU A 331 -14.45 10.07 -9.28
CA LEU A 331 -13.89 10.86 -8.18
C LEU A 331 -13.16 12.11 -8.68
N LEU A 332 -12.42 12.02 -9.79
CA LEU A 332 -11.77 13.16 -10.42
C LEU A 332 -12.78 14.15 -11.02
N SER A 333 -13.86 13.65 -11.63
CA SER A 333 -14.95 14.47 -12.17
C SER A 333 -15.64 15.28 -11.07
N GLN A 334 -15.98 14.62 -9.96
CA GLN A 334 -16.56 15.26 -8.77
C GLN A 334 -15.62 16.32 -8.17
N TYR A 335 -14.31 16.03 -8.14
CA TYR A 335 -13.34 16.93 -7.52
C TYR A 335 -12.96 18.13 -8.40
N LEU A 336 -12.64 17.90 -9.67
CA LEU A 336 -12.16 18.94 -10.61
C LEU A 336 -13.31 19.73 -11.23
N GLY A 337 -14.49 19.12 -11.32
CA GLY A 337 -15.64 19.61 -12.08
C GLY A 337 -15.73 18.92 -13.44
N HIS A 338 -16.92 18.42 -13.77
CA HIS A 338 -17.16 17.58 -14.95
C HIS A 338 -16.76 18.27 -16.27
N VAL A 339 -17.20 19.52 -16.48
CA VAL A 339 -16.89 20.30 -17.70
C VAL A 339 -15.39 20.49 -17.87
N ILE A 340 -14.68 20.71 -16.76
CA ILE A 340 -13.22 20.91 -16.78
C ILE A 340 -12.51 19.60 -17.14
N LEU A 341 -12.92 18.48 -16.53
CA LEU A 341 -12.33 17.18 -16.83
C LEU A 341 -12.60 16.77 -18.28
N ARG A 342 -13.84 16.92 -18.76
CA ARG A 342 -14.22 16.65 -20.15
C ARG A 342 -13.41 17.49 -21.12
N GLY A 343 -13.33 18.81 -20.92
CA GLY A 343 -12.57 19.71 -21.80
C GLY A 343 -11.08 19.38 -21.84
N ARG A 344 -10.49 18.95 -20.73
CA ARG A 344 -9.10 18.48 -20.69
C ARG A 344 -8.89 17.16 -21.43
N ILE A 345 -9.82 16.22 -21.31
CA ILE A 345 -9.78 14.95 -22.04
C ILE A 345 -9.93 15.19 -23.54
N GLU A 346 -10.88 16.04 -23.94
CA GLU A 346 -11.11 16.43 -25.33
C GLU A 346 -9.87 17.09 -25.97
N GLN A 347 -9.21 17.98 -25.23
CA GLN A 347 -7.96 18.62 -25.66
C GLN A 347 -6.79 17.64 -25.80
N HIS A 348 -6.72 16.63 -24.93
CA HIS A 348 -5.63 15.64 -24.92
C HIS A 348 -5.82 14.56 -26.00
N SER A 349 -7.01 13.96 -26.07
CA SER A 349 -7.36 12.98 -27.10
C SER A 349 -8.88 12.89 -27.28
N PRO A 350 -9.43 13.31 -28.44
CA PRO A 350 -10.87 13.28 -28.68
C PRO A 350 -11.45 11.87 -28.72
N GLN A 351 -10.62 10.84 -28.98
CA GLN A 351 -11.05 9.43 -29.03
C GLN A 351 -11.50 8.91 -27.65
N HIS A 352 -10.94 9.46 -26.57
CA HIS A 352 -11.30 9.08 -25.20
C HIS A 352 -12.72 9.54 -24.79
N LEU A 353 -13.31 10.51 -25.50
CA LEU A 353 -14.68 10.95 -25.21
C LEU A 353 -15.72 9.86 -25.45
N ALA A 354 -15.51 8.99 -26.44
CA ALA A 354 -16.41 7.87 -26.72
C ALA A 354 -16.41 6.85 -25.56
N VAL A 355 -15.28 6.69 -24.88
CA VAL A 355 -15.13 5.80 -23.72
C VAL A 355 -15.59 6.46 -22.42
N LEU A 356 -15.52 7.80 -22.32
CA LEU A 356 -15.90 8.55 -21.13
C LEU A 356 -17.42 8.56 -20.89
N ILE A 357 -18.22 8.71 -21.95
CA ILE A 357 -19.68 8.87 -21.85
C ILE A 357 -20.37 7.68 -21.14
N PRO A 358 -20.05 6.41 -21.46
CA PRO A 358 -20.65 5.26 -20.78
C PRO A 358 -20.21 5.09 -19.32
N LEU A 359 -19.06 5.66 -18.94
CA LEU A 359 -18.45 5.46 -17.62
C LEU A 359 -18.90 6.49 -16.58
N LEU A 360 -19.50 7.60 -17.02
CA LEU A 360 -19.99 8.63 -16.12
C LEU A 360 -21.45 8.37 -15.73
N PRO A 361 -21.79 8.47 -14.43
CA PRO A 361 -23.17 8.36 -13.97
C PRO A 361 -24.10 9.34 -14.71
N ALA A 362 -25.32 8.89 -15.07
CA ALA A 362 -26.28 9.67 -15.87
C ALA A 362 -26.65 11.04 -15.26
N ASN A 363 -26.59 11.18 -13.93
CA ASN A 363 -26.83 12.44 -13.23
C ASN A 363 -25.72 13.49 -13.46
N LEU A 364 -24.51 13.06 -13.82
CA LEU A 364 -23.41 13.94 -14.23
C LEU A 364 -23.56 14.32 -15.72
N LEU A 365 -24.09 13.42 -16.56
CA LEU A 365 -24.38 13.68 -17.98
C LEU A 365 -25.55 14.66 -18.17
N ASN A 366 -26.60 14.59 -17.34
CA ASN A 366 -27.79 15.44 -17.45
C ASN A 366 -27.53 16.94 -17.19
N ASN A 367 -26.40 17.31 -16.57
CA ASN A 367 -25.97 18.71 -16.46
C ASN A 367 -25.33 19.26 -17.75
N LEU A 368 -25.15 18.42 -18.79
CA LEU A 368 -24.51 18.80 -20.05
C LEU A 368 -25.50 19.11 -21.18
N ASP A 369 -26.69 18.50 -21.19
CA ASP A 369 -27.68 18.75 -22.26
C ASP A 369 -28.25 20.18 -22.22
N TYR A 370 -28.10 20.89 -21.11
CA TYR A 370 -28.51 22.29 -20.97
C TYR A 370 -27.51 23.32 -21.52
N MET A 371 -26.30 22.91 -21.94
CA MET A 371 -25.29 23.85 -22.50
C MET A 371 -25.11 23.75 -24.02
N TYR A 372 -25.79 22.83 -24.70
CA TYR A 372 -25.79 22.75 -26.18
C TYR A 372 -27.08 23.28 -26.82
N PHE A 373 -27.96 23.92 -26.04
CA PHE A 373 -29.14 24.64 -26.53
C PHE A 373 -29.19 26.08 -25.96
N VAL A 374 -28.22 26.93 -26.32
CA VAL A 374 -28.38 28.40 -26.45
C VAL A 374 -27.49 28.90 -27.58
#